data_AF-A0A661V7I1-F1
#
_entry.id   AF-A0A661V7I1-F1
#
_cell.length_a   1.000
_cell.length_b   1.000
_cell.length_c   1.000
_cell.angle_alpha   90.00
_cell.angle_beta   90.00
_cell.angle_gamma   90.00
#
_symmetry.space_group_name_H-M   'P 1'
#
loop_
_entity.id
_entity.type
_entity.pdbx_description
1 polymer ?
#
loop_
_entity_poly.entity_id
_entity_poly.type
_entity_poly.pdbx_seq_one_letter_code
_entity_poly.pdbx_strand_id
1 'polypeptide(L)' 'MKCALARLVVSTTNDDLLALYLYQRFGFRVTEVLPGRLVEHHGGEESGFAGIPVRDEIRLERWVDVDF' A
#
# COMPACT_ATOMS: atom_id res chain seq x y z
N MET A 1 10.02 19.33 -15.79
CA MET A 1 10.52 17.96 -15.98
C MET A 1 9.30 17.04 -16.07
N LYS A 2 9.01 16.42 -17.22
CA LYS A 2 7.92 15.43 -17.33
C LYS A 2 8.51 14.05 -17.05
N CYS A 3 7.98 13.34 -16.06
CA CYS A 3 8.40 11.98 -15.73
C CYS A 3 7.54 11.00 -16.54
N ALA A 4 8.15 10.20 -17.42
CA ALA A 4 7.46 9.11 -18.12
C ALA A 4 7.42 7.87 -17.21
N LEU A 5 6.65 7.94 -16.12
CA LEU A 5 6.45 6.82 -15.21
C LEU A 5 5.33 5.93 -15.73
N ALA A 6 5.69 4.80 -16.33
CA ALA A 6 4.73 3.79 -16.76
C ALA A 6 4.10 3.02 -15.58
N ARG A 7 4.75 3.03 -14.40
CA ARG A 7 4.31 2.30 -13.22
C ARG A 7 4.45 3.15 -11.95
N LEU A 8 3.39 3.21 -11.17
CA LEU A 8 3.34 3.77 -9.83
C LEU A 8 3.20 2.64 -8.82
N VAL A 9 3.98 2.67 -7.75
CA VAL A 9 3.91 1.71 -6.65
C VAL A 9 3.67 2.44 -5.35
N VAL A 10 2.78 1.91 -4.53
CA VAL A 10 2.49 2.41 -3.19
C VAL A 10 2.51 1.25 -2.19
N SER A 11 2.80 1.57 -0.93
CA SER A 11 2.68 0.65 0.19
C SER A 11 1.81 1.27 1.27
N THR A 12 1.00 0.46 1.91
CA THR A 12 0.21 0.81 3.11
C THR A 12 0.20 -0.39 4.06
N THR A 13 -0.50 -0.30 5.17
CA THR A 13 -0.58 -1.35 6.18
C THR A 13 -1.92 -2.07 6.12
N ASN A 14 -1.99 -3.30 6.65
CA ASN A 14 -3.20 -4.11 6.64
C ASN A 14 -4.39 -3.49 7.38
N ASP A 15 -4.13 -2.58 8.33
CA ASP A 15 -5.18 -1.90 9.10
C ASP A 15 -5.74 -0.68 8.37
N ASP A 16 -5.00 -0.06 7.44
CA ASP A 16 -5.42 1.17 6.76
C ASP A 16 -6.42 0.91 5.62
N LEU A 17 -7.64 0.52 6.03
CA LEU A 17 -8.73 0.19 5.12
C LEU A 17 -9.14 1.38 4.24
N LEU A 18 -8.98 2.62 4.73
CA LEU A 18 -9.32 3.83 3.98
C LEU A 18 -8.31 4.07 2.85
N ALA A 19 -7.01 3.91 3.11
CA ALA A 19 -6.00 3.98 2.06
C ALA A 19 -6.17 2.87 1.03
N LEU A 20 -6.42 1.62 1.47
CA LEU A 20 -6.70 0.50 0.56
C LEU A 20 -7.92 0.76 -0.34
N TYR A 21 -9.00 1.31 0.23
CA TYR A 21 -10.17 1.74 -0.55
C TYR A 21 -9.78 2.83 -1.56
N LEU A 22 -9.07 3.87 -1.13
CA LEU A 22 -8.68 4.99 -1.97
C LEU A 22 -7.81 4.52 -3.14
N TYR A 23 -6.74 3.78 -2.88
CA TYR A 23 -5.82 3.31 -3.92
C TYR A 23 -6.53 2.42 -4.94
N GLN A 24 -7.36 1.48 -4.49
CA GLN A 24 -8.11 0.63 -5.41
C GLN A 24 -9.11 1.43 -6.26
N ARG A 25 -9.80 2.43 -5.68
CA ARG A 25 -10.68 3.34 -6.44
C ARG A 25 -9.92 4.17 -7.47
N PHE A 26 -8.64 4.45 -7.23
CA PHE A 26 -7.75 5.16 -8.15
C PHE A 26 -7.06 4.24 -9.17
N GLY A 27 -7.42 2.95 -9.20
CA GLY A 27 -6.94 1.98 -10.17
C GLY A 27 -5.67 1.24 -9.77
N PHE A 28 -5.21 1.37 -8.53
CA PHE A 28 -4.13 0.52 -8.01
C PHE A 28 -4.67 -0.88 -7.71
N ARG A 29 -3.82 -1.90 -7.88
CA ARG A 29 -4.12 -3.30 -7.59
C ARG A 29 -3.10 -3.83 -6.60
N VAL A 30 -3.55 -4.60 -5.62
CA VAL A 30 -2.65 -5.28 -4.67
C VAL A 30 -1.80 -6.29 -5.44
N THR A 31 -0.49 -6.23 -5.23
CA THR A 31 0.49 -7.12 -5.88
C THR A 31 1.21 -8.03 -4.89
N GLU A 32 1.36 -7.59 -3.65
CA GLU A 32 2.12 -8.32 -2.64
C GLU A 32 1.60 -7.95 -1.25
N VAL A 33 1.64 -8.94 -0.35
CA VAL A 33 1.47 -8.75 1.09
C VAL A 33 2.75 -9.27 1.74
N LEU A 34 3.36 -8.48 2.62
CA LEU A 34 4.51 -8.89 3.43
C LEU A 34 4.05 -9.08 4.88
N PRO A 35 3.75 -10.32 5.29
CA PRO A 35 3.26 -10.59 6.63
C PRO A 35 4.27 -10.22 7.71
N GLY A 36 3.81 -9.59 8.79
CA GLY A 36 4.65 -9.26 9.95
C GLY A 36 5.70 -8.16 9.73
N ARG A 37 5.79 -7.60 8.52
CA ARG A 37 6.83 -6.61 8.17
C ARG A 37 6.80 -5.36 9.05
N LEU A 38 5.61 -4.94 9.49
CA LEU A 38 5.47 -3.76 10.35
C LEU A 38 5.80 -4.10 11.79
N VAL A 39 5.50 -5.32 12.24
CA VAL A 39 5.90 -5.78 13.58
C VAL A 39 7.42 -5.80 13.71
N GLU A 40 8.13 -6.32 12.69
CA GLU A 40 9.59 -6.28 12.63
C GLU A 40 10.15 -4.86 12.66
N HIS A 41 9.51 -3.95 11.92
CA HIS A 41 9.95 -2.56 11.82
C HIS A 41 9.70 -1.76 13.11
N HIS A 42 8.56 -1.96 13.77
CA HIS A 42 8.18 -1.26 15.00
C HIS A 42 8.76 -1.92 16.27
N GLY A 43 9.18 -3.18 16.19
CA GLY A 43 9.61 -3.96 17.35
C GLY A 43 8.44 -4.49 18.21
N GLY A 44 7.23 -4.51 17.66
CA GLY A 44 6.00 -4.93 18.35
C GLY A 44 4.74 -4.64 17.55
N GLU A 45 3.59 -5.11 18.03
CA GLU A 45 2.29 -4.76 17.46
C GLU A 45 1.83 -3.39 17.96
N GLU A 46 1.33 -2.56 17.04
CA GLU A 46 0.69 -1.28 17.34
C GLU A 46 -0.80 -1.35 17.02
N SER A 47 -1.62 -0.61 17.77
CA SER A 47 -3.06 -0.51 17.48
C SER A 47 -3.28 0.40 16.27
N GLY A 48 -3.85 -0.16 15.21
CA GLY A 48 -4.20 0.55 13.98
C GLY A 48 -5.65 1.01 13.93
N PHE A 49 -6.12 1.27 12.71
CA PHE A 49 -7.50 1.72 12.46
C PHE A 49 -8.53 0.73 13.02
N ALA A 50 -9.53 1.26 13.73
CA ALA A 50 -10.61 0.50 14.37
C ALA A 50 -10.13 -0.66 15.28
N GLY A 51 -8.92 -0.56 15.84
CA GLY A 51 -8.34 -1.59 16.71
C GLY A 51 -7.78 -2.80 15.95
N ILE A 52 -7.67 -2.74 14.62
CA ILE A 52 -6.96 -3.75 13.83
C ILE A 52 -5.45 -3.55 14.06
N PRO A 53 -4.68 -4.58 14.43
CA PRO A 53 -3.24 -4.44 14.62
C PRO A 53 -2.52 -4.06 13.33
N VAL A 54 -1.58 -3.12 13.42
CA VAL A 54 -0.64 -2.79 12.33
C VAL A 54 0.40 -3.92 12.25
N ARG A 55 0.31 -4.78 11.23
CA ARG A 55 1.09 -6.03 11.15
C ARG A 55 1.82 -6.24 9.83
N ASP A 56 1.12 -6.08 8.71
CA ASP A 56 1.57 -6.47 7.38
C ASP A 56 1.69 -5.25 6.47
N GLU A 57 2.67 -5.27 5.57
CA GLU A 57 2.79 -4.29 4.50
C GLU A 57 1.99 -4.79 3.30
N ILE A 58 1.10 -3.96 2.76
CA ILE A 58 0.36 -4.23 1.54
C ILE A 58 0.92 -3.33 0.44
N ARG A 59 1.40 -3.94 -0.64
CA ARG A 59 1.92 -3.23 -1.81
C ARG A 59 0.90 -3.26 -2.93
N LEU A 60 0.74 -2.11 -3.57
CA LEU A 60 -0.15 -1.95 -4.70
C LEU A 60 0.56 -1.23 -5.84
N GLU A 61 0.14 -1.52 -7.07
CA GLU A 61 0.66 -0.85 -8.26
C GLU A 61 -0.44 -0.35 -9.17
N ARG A 62 -0.14 0.70 -9.94
CA ARG A 62 -0.95 1.18 -11.05
C ARG A 62 -0.06 1.46 -12.25
N TRP A 63 -0.47 0.97 -13.42
CA TRP A 63 0.14 1.33 -14.70
C TRP A 63 -0.48 2.62 -15.24
N VAL A 64 0.34 3.47 -15.84
CA VAL A 64 -0.08 4.75 -16.43
C VAL A 64 0.34 4.76 -17.89
N ASP A 65 -0.62 5.05 -18.77
CA ASP A 65 -0.34 5.23 -20.18
C ASP A 65 0.54 6.47 -20.37
N VAL A 66 1.65 6.28 -21.07
CA VAL A 66 2.58 7.34 -21.44
C VAL A 66 2.42 7.59 -22.94
N ASP A 67 1.50 8.50 -23.28
CA ASP A 67 1.36 9.00 -24.65
C ASP A 67 2.53 9.95 -24.96
N PHE A 68 3.25 9.67 -26.05
CA PHE A 68 4.36 10.49 -26.57
C PHE A 68 3.95 11.25 -27.82
#